data_AF-A0A8H7R4Z1-F1
#
_entry.id   AF-A0A8H7R4Z1-F1
#
_cell.length_a   1.000
_cell.length_b   1.000
_cell.length_c   1.000
_cell.angle_alpha   90.00
_cell.angle_beta   90.00
_cell.angle_gamma   90.00
#
_symmetry.space_group_name_H-M   'P 1'
#
loop_
_entity.id
_entity.type
_entity.pdbx_description
1 polymer ?
#
loop_
_entity_poly.entity_id
_entity_poly.type
_entity_poly.pdbx_seq_one_letter_code
_entity_poly.pdbx_strand_id
1 'polypeptide(L)'
;MPLKQLEFYSGIGGMHYAATLAGWDVEIMKAFDINTVANEIYKHNFNPKLVGQNLIETLSTKYYDDIGADIWTMSPPCQPYTRIGLQQGSVDARAKSFLHLLKVLGEMEHKPKYILVENVKGFEESDSREMLVDKLTHCDYTFQEFLLTPLQLGIPNSRMRYYLLAKLKPLSFAKPVTGTIISYIPLSEHMSQEFVDTRGKVTDEENLVDESKTPIDPLSKYLELGENYQQYLVPDKVLAKNSHVFDIVKPDGHRSCCFTKGYYHYAQGTGSVIQMNQNLNTAEIFEKAMAYKGVDEEKQLELLRKLKLRYFSPREVANLMGFPPEFSFPETSTIKQRYRTLGNSISVKLVSELMRYLMKEGNSI
;
A
#
# COMPACT_ATOMS: atom_id res chain seq x y z
N MET A 1 -0.47 25.74 -16.12
CA MET A 1 -1.18 24.59 -16.72
C MET A 1 -0.91 23.39 -15.84
N PRO A 2 -1.90 22.53 -15.59
CA PRO A 2 -1.71 21.33 -14.78
C PRO A 2 -0.63 20.43 -15.38
N LEU A 3 0.09 19.72 -14.52
CA LEU A 3 1.06 18.70 -14.96
C LEU A 3 0.32 17.47 -15.47
N LYS A 4 0.77 16.90 -16.59
CA LYS A 4 0.14 15.71 -17.17
C LYS A 4 0.69 14.45 -16.52
N GLN A 5 -0.18 13.58 -16.00
CA GLN A 5 0.23 12.34 -15.33
C GLN A 5 -0.23 11.09 -16.09
N LEU A 6 0.67 10.11 -16.16
CA LEU A 6 0.33 8.71 -16.45
C LEU A 6 0.44 7.88 -15.18
N GLU A 7 -0.62 7.14 -14.87
CA GLU A 7 -0.71 6.27 -13.70
C GLU A 7 -0.61 4.81 -14.15
N PHE A 8 0.56 4.19 -13.95
CA PHE A 8 0.78 2.79 -14.26
C PHE A 8 0.49 1.90 -13.06
N TYR A 9 -0.09 0.72 -13.31
CA TYR A 9 -0.54 -0.19 -12.26
C TYR A 9 -1.51 0.51 -11.31
N SER A 10 -2.48 1.21 -11.89
CA SER A 10 -3.34 2.15 -11.18
C SER A 10 -4.21 1.51 -10.10
N GLY A 11 -4.49 0.21 -10.21
CA GLY A 11 -5.33 -0.51 -9.28
C GLY A 11 -6.68 0.19 -9.09
N ILE A 12 -6.98 0.53 -7.84
CA ILE A 12 -8.21 1.23 -7.43
C ILE A 12 -8.04 2.75 -7.33
N GLY A 13 -6.96 3.30 -7.90
CA GLY A 13 -6.69 4.74 -7.98
C GLY A 13 -6.04 5.32 -6.72
N GLY A 14 -5.21 4.52 -6.04
CA GLY A 14 -4.48 5.00 -4.86
C GLY A 14 -3.57 6.18 -5.19
N MET A 15 -2.83 6.15 -6.31
CA MET A 15 -1.95 7.26 -6.71
C MET A 15 -2.76 8.50 -7.09
N HIS A 16 -3.91 8.32 -7.76
CA HIS A 16 -4.84 9.42 -8.07
C HIS A 16 -5.33 10.11 -6.79
N TYR A 17 -5.83 9.35 -5.81
CA TYR A 17 -6.24 9.92 -4.53
C TYR A 17 -5.07 10.57 -3.79
N ALA A 18 -3.87 9.99 -3.84
CA ALA A 18 -2.69 10.57 -3.21
C ALA A 18 -2.32 11.92 -3.84
N ALA A 19 -2.42 12.06 -5.16
CA ALA A 19 -2.18 13.31 -5.87
C ALA A 19 -3.21 14.39 -5.49
N THR A 20 -4.48 13.99 -5.41
CA THR A 20 -5.57 14.88 -4.94
C THR A 20 -5.29 15.36 -3.52
N LEU A 21 -4.96 14.44 -2.60
CA LEU A 21 -4.65 14.76 -1.20
C LEU A 21 -3.36 15.58 -1.04
N ALA A 22 -2.39 15.40 -1.93
CA ALA A 22 -1.17 16.20 -1.97
C ALA A 22 -1.43 17.65 -2.41
N GLY A 23 -2.60 17.95 -2.98
CA GLY A 23 -2.90 19.24 -3.58
C GLY A 23 -2.15 19.49 -4.88
N TRP A 24 -1.81 18.42 -5.62
CA TRP A 24 -1.17 18.53 -6.92
C TRP A 24 -2.14 19.08 -7.97
N ASP A 25 -1.70 20.08 -8.73
CA ASP A 25 -2.37 20.53 -9.95
C ASP A 25 -1.98 19.60 -11.10
N VAL A 26 -2.66 18.45 -11.18
CA VAL A 26 -2.40 17.40 -12.19
C VAL A 26 -3.63 17.04 -13.00
N GLU A 27 -3.41 16.82 -14.30
CA GLU A 27 -4.36 16.19 -15.20
C GLU A 27 -3.94 14.73 -15.41
N ILE A 28 -4.75 13.79 -14.92
CA ILE A 28 -4.53 12.37 -15.21
C ILE A 28 -4.89 12.10 -16.67
N MET A 29 -3.90 11.74 -17.49
CA MET A 29 -4.10 11.47 -18.91
C MET A 29 -4.66 10.07 -19.13
N LYS A 30 -4.02 9.07 -18.51
CA LYS A 30 -4.44 7.67 -18.49
C LYS A 30 -3.98 6.95 -17.23
N ALA A 31 -4.82 5.99 -16.82
CA ALA A 31 -4.57 5.06 -15.73
C ALA A 31 -4.60 3.62 -16.28
N PHE A 32 -3.53 2.86 -16.12
CA PHE A 32 -3.36 1.52 -16.70
C PHE A 32 -3.35 0.45 -15.62
N ASP A 33 -4.27 -0.52 -15.73
CA ASP A 33 -4.21 -1.77 -14.98
C ASP A 33 -4.79 -2.92 -15.82
N ILE A 34 -4.20 -4.11 -15.70
CA ILE A 34 -4.68 -5.32 -16.37
C ILE A 34 -5.87 -5.95 -15.63
N ASN A 35 -6.05 -5.63 -14.34
CA ASN A 35 -7.08 -6.19 -13.50
C ASN A 35 -8.42 -5.48 -13.74
N THR A 36 -9.32 -6.17 -14.45
CA THR A 36 -10.65 -5.65 -14.77
C THR A 36 -11.46 -5.27 -13.53
N VAL A 37 -11.35 -6.01 -12.43
CA VAL A 37 -12.03 -5.67 -11.17
C VAL A 37 -11.51 -4.36 -10.59
N ALA A 38 -10.19 -4.15 -10.63
CA ALA A 38 -9.58 -2.91 -10.18
C ALA A 38 -10.01 -1.74 -11.07
N ASN A 39 -10.03 -1.95 -12.39
CA ASN A 39 -10.52 -0.96 -13.36
C ASN A 39 -11.98 -0.57 -13.12
N GLU A 40 -12.88 -1.51 -12.82
CA GLU A 40 -14.28 -1.17 -12.51
C GLU A 40 -14.40 -0.35 -11.23
N ILE A 41 -13.59 -0.64 -10.20
CA ILE A 41 -13.54 0.19 -8.99
C ILE A 41 -12.95 1.57 -9.29
N TYR A 42 -11.92 1.66 -10.15
CA TYR A 42 -11.37 2.95 -10.58
C TYR A 42 -12.43 3.79 -11.30
N LYS A 43 -13.13 3.22 -12.29
CA LYS A 43 -14.21 3.89 -13.05
C LYS A 43 -15.40 4.30 -12.18
N HIS A 44 -15.64 3.58 -11.09
CA HIS A 44 -16.69 3.93 -10.12
C HIS A 44 -16.35 5.23 -9.37
N ASN A 45 -15.07 5.48 -9.10
CA ASN A 45 -14.61 6.61 -8.30
C ASN A 45 -14.14 7.81 -9.15
N PHE A 46 -13.75 7.58 -10.40
CA PHE A 46 -13.16 8.59 -11.28
C PHE A 46 -13.78 8.55 -12.68
N ASN A 47 -13.44 9.53 -13.51
CA ASN A 47 -13.91 9.56 -14.90
C ASN A 47 -13.51 8.26 -15.64
N PRO A 48 -14.47 7.46 -16.15
CA PRO A 48 -14.18 6.17 -16.78
C PRO A 48 -13.28 6.27 -18.03
N LYS A 49 -13.24 7.44 -18.67
CA LYS A 49 -12.40 7.70 -19.86
C LYS A 49 -10.90 7.70 -19.54
N LEU A 50 -10.53 7.80 -18.27
CA LEU A 50 -9.14 7.76 -17.82
C LEU A 50 -8.55 6.36 -17.89
N VAL A 51 -9.37 5.32 -17.77
CA VAL A 51 -8.87 3.94 -17.79
C VAL A 51 -8.36 3.57 -19.19
N GLY A 52 -7.08 3.22 -19.25
CA GLY A 52 -6.41 2.73 -20.45
C GLY A 52 -7.03 1.42 -20.93
N GLN A 53 -7.22 1.30 -22.24
CA GLN A 53 -7.82 0.11 -22.86
C GLN A 53 -6.79 -0.91 -23.35
N ASN A 54 -5.52 -0.51 -23.42
CA ASN A 54 -4.42 -1.32 -23.93
C ASN A 54 -3.48 -1.73 -22.81
N LEU A 55 -2.79 -2.86 -23.00
CA LEU A 55 -1.73 -3.30 -22.10
C LEU A 55 -0.50 -2.41 -22.25
N ILE A 56 0.19 -2.13 -21.14
CA ILE A 56 1.36 -1.25 -21.08
C ILE A 56 2.42 -1.67 -22.10
N GLU A 57 2.72 -2.98 -22.17
CA GLU A 57 3.73 -3.56 -23.05
C GLU A 57 3.36 -3.62 -24.54
N THR A 58 2.15 -3.20 -24.90
CA THR A 58 1.68 -3.15 -26.31
C THR A 58 1.76 -1.75 -26.91
N LEU A 59 1.98 -0.74 -26.07
CA LEU A 59 2.04 0.67 -26.49
C LEU A 59 3.46 1.03 -26.94
N SER A 60 3.58 1.73 -28.07
CA SER A 60 4.87 2.17 -28.61
C SER A 60 5.43 3.38 -27.86
N THR A 61 6.74 3.63 -27.98
CA THR A 61 7.38 4.85 -27.45
C THR A 61 6.69 6.11 -27.96
N LYS A 62 6.35 6.17 -29.24
CA LYS A 62 5.59 7.27 -29.86
C LYS A 62 4.27 7.56 -29.16
N TYR A 63 3.54 6.53 -28.71
CA TYR A 63 2.28 6.76 -27.97
C TYR A 63 2.51 7.57 -26.70
N TYR A 64 3.60 7.29 -25.97
CA TYR A 64 3.93 8.00 -24.75
C TYR A 64 4.46 9.42 -25.02
N ASP A 65 5.27 9.61 -26.07
CA ASP A 65 5.70 10.94 -26.51
C ASP A 65 4.52 11.81 -26.96
N ASP A 66 3.54 11.24 -27.69
CA ASP A 66 2.35 11.96 -28.15
C ASP A 66 1.47 12.43 -26.97
N ILE A 67 1.45 11.69 -25.86
CA ILE A 67 0.78 12.13 -24.62
C ILE A 67 1.58 13.27 -23.96
N GLY A 68 2.91 13.16 -23.96
CA GLY A 68 3.81 14.14 -23.37
C GLY A 68 3.58 14.33 -21.87
N ALA A 69 3.57 13.23 -21.12
CA ALA A 69 3.31 13.26 -19.67
C ALA A 69 4.51 13.86 -18.91
N ASP A 70 4.22 14.75 -17.96
CA ASP A 70 5.21 15.31 -17.04
C ASP A 70 5.53 14.36 -15.87
N ILE A 71 4.58 13.48 -15.51
CA ILE A 71 4.68 12.63 -14.31
C ILE A 71 4.34 11.19 -14.65
N TRP A 72 5.19 10.26 -14.23
CA TRP A 72 4.86 8.83 -14.16
C TRP A 72 4.76 8.38 -12.70
N THR A 73 3.62 7.81 -12.32
CA THR A 73 3.46 7.11 -11.04
C THR A 73 3.27 5.63 -11.29
N MET A 74 3.93 4.77 -10.52
CA MET A 74 3.84 3.32 -10.72
C MET A 74 3.93 2.52 -9.41
N SER A 75 3.12 1.46 -9.31
CA SER A 75 3.21 0.41 -8.27
C SER A 75 3.32 -0.96 -8.95
N PRO A 76 4.47 -1.26 -9.58
CA PRO A 76 4.61 -2.51 -10.32
C PRO A 76 4.52 -3.71 -9.36
N PRO A 77 3.87 -4.81 -9.79
CA PRO A 77 3.74 -6.00 -8.95
C PRO A 77 5.12 -6.60 -8.61
N CYS A 78 5.37 -6.84 -7.32
CA CYS A 78 6.58 -7.53 -6.87
C CYS A 78 6.50 -9.04 -7.17
N GLN A 79 7.10 -9.46 -8.27
CA GLN A 79 7.37 -10.86 -8.57
C GLN A 79 8.85 -11.02 -8.93
N PRO A 80 9.49 -12.15 -8.61
CA PRO A 80 10.88 -12.36 -8.96
C PRO A 80 11.03 -12.39 -10.48
N TYR A 81 11.87 -11.50 -11.01
CA TYR A 81 12.20 -11.42 -12.44
C TYR A 81 13.19 -12.53 -12.85
N THR A 82 13.88 -13.11 -11.86
CA THR A 82 14.85 -14.18 -12.02
C THR A 82 14.48 -15.38 -11.15
N ARG A 83 13.79 -16.37 -11.76
CA ARG A 83 13.98 -17.78 -11.37
C ARG A 83 14.99 -18.38 -12.32
N ILE A 84 16.28 -18.23 -12.00
CA ILE A 84 17.33 -19.07 -12.55
C ILE A 84 17.06 -20.47 -12.00
N GLY A 85 16.54 -21.36 -12.85
CA GLY A 85 16.28 -22.76 -12.50
C GLY A 85 14.83 -23.19 -12.66
N LEU A 86 14.35 -23.15 -13.90
CA LEU A 86 13.53 -24.20 -14.54
C LEU A 86 13.04 -23.60 -15.87
N GLN A 87 13.63 -24.07 -16.96
CA GLN A 87 13.11 -23.84 -18.30
C GLN A 87 11.66 -24.33 -18.36
N GLN A 88 10.70 -23.40 -18.50
CA GLN A 88 9.52 -23.51 -19.36
C GLN A 88 8.62 -22.26 -19.26
N GLY A 89 8.63 -21.43 -20.30
CA GLY A 89 7.41 -20.85 -20.87
C GLY A 89 6.70 -19.64 -20.23
N SER A 90 7.16 -19.05 -19.12
CA SER A 90 6.51 -17.84 -18.57
C SER A 90 7.49 -16.73 -18.20
N VAL A 91 7.86 -15.89 -19.17
CA VAL A 91 8.25 -14.51 -18.87
C VAL A 91 6.97 -13.83 -18.40
N ASP A 92 6.80 -13.65 -17.08
CA ASP A 92 5.58 -13.11 -16.50
C ASP A 92 5.23 -11.77 -17.18
N ALA A 93 4.01 -11.64 -17.70
CA ALA A 93 3.54 -10.42 -18.37
C ALA A 93 3.71 -9.18 -17.46
N ARG A 94 3.66 -9.38 -16.14
CA ARG A 94 3.92 -8.35 -15.14
C ARG A 94 5.36 -7.84 -15.16
N ALA A 95 6.33 -8.74 -15.25
CA ALA A 95 7.73 -8.38 -15.44
C ALA A 95 7.96 -7.70 -16.80
N LYS A 96 7.29 -8.21 -17.85
CA LYS A 96 7.36 -7.65 -19.21
C LYS A 96 6.92 -6.19 -19.28
N SER A 97 5.81 -5.84 -18.61
CA SER A 97 5.29 -4.46 -18.61
C SER A 97 6.27 -3.46 -17.97
N PHE A 98 6.93 -3.83 -16.87
CA PHE A 98 7.89 -2.96 -16.19
C PHE A 98 9.17 -2.77 -17.03
N LEU A 99 9.71 -3.87 -17.56
CA LEU A 99 10.86 -3.82 -18.48
C LEU A 99 10.56 -3.00 -19.74
N HIS A 100 9.33 -3.09 -20.25
CA HIS A 100 8.89 -2.28 -21.37
C HIS A 100 8.88 -0.77 -21.03
N LEU A 101 8.38 -0.39 -19.85
CA LEU A 101 8.43 1.01 -19.41
C LEU A 101 9.87 1.52 -19.27
N LEU A 102 10.80 0.70 -18.75
CA LEU A 102 12.22 1.08 -18.69
C LEU A 102 12.85 1.24 -20.07
N LYS A 103 12.47 0.40 -21.04
CA LYS A 103 12.87 0.54 -22.43
C LYS A 103 12.34 1.85 -23.01
N VAL A 104 11.03 2.06 -22.93
CA VAL A 104 10.36 3.28 -23.42
C VAL A 104 11.02 4.53 -22.82
N LEU A 105 11.25 4.57 -21.51
CA LEU A 105 11.87 5.71 -20.84
C LEU A 105 13.23 6.08 -21.45
N GLY A 106 14.03 5.09 -21.85
CA GLY A 106 15.33 5.33 -22.50
C GLY A 106 15.23 5.83 -23.94
N GLU A 107 14.14 5.49 -24.64
CA GLU A 107 13.91 5.82 -26.06
C GLU A 107 13.11 7.11 -26.25
N MET A 108 12.34 7.55 -25.25
CA MET A 108 11.49 8.74 -25.34
C MET A 108 12.30 10.01 -25.62
N GLU A 109 11.76 10.84 -26.50
CA GLU A 109 12.25 12.20 -26.76
C GLU A 109 11.91 13.11 -25.57
N HIS A 110 10.66 13.05 -25.09
CA HIS A 110 10.13 13.91 -24.03
C HIS A 110 9.91 13.11 -22.75
N LYS A 111 11.01 12.86 -22.03
CA LYS A 111 10.99 12.11 -20.77
C LYS A 111 10.17 12.84 -19.69
N PRO A 112 9.44 12.12 -18.81
CA PRO A 112 8.69 12.73 -17.72
C PRO A 112 9.63 13.49 -16.76
N LYS A 113 9.19 14.62 -16.23
CA LYS A 113 9.97 15.39 -15.26
C LYS A 113 10.10 14.67 -13.92
N TYR A 114 9.06 13.93 -13.55
CA TYR A 114 8.93 13.30 -12.24
C TYR A 114 8.55 11.83 -12.37
N ILE A 115 9.19 10.97 -11.59
CA ILE A 115 8.82 9.56 -11.47
C ILE A 115 8.65 9.21 -9.99
N LEU A 116 7.55 8.55 -9.65
CA LEU A 116 7.30 7.96 -8.33
C LEU A 116 7.03 6.46 -8.48
N VAL A 117 7.82 5.66 -7.77
CA VAL A 117 7.67 4.21 -7.69
C VAL A 117 7.33 3.82 -6.26
N GLU A 118 6.29 3.00 -6.08
CA GLU A 118 6.04 2.26 -4.83
C GLU A 118 6.30 0.77 -5.07
N ASN A 119 6.88 0.10 -4.08
CA ASN A 119 7.05 -1.34 -4.11
C ASN A 119 7.09 -1.94 -2.69
N VAL A 120 7.10 -3.26 -2.59
CA VAL A 120 7.22 -3.96 -1.31
C VAL A 120 8.62 -3.83 -0.71
N LYS A 121 8.73 -3.96 0.62
CA LYS A 121 10.02 -4.16 1.30
C LYS A 121 10.72 -5.41 0.75
N GLY A 122 12.01 -5.30 0.47
CA GLY A 122 12.83 -6.31 -0.22
C GLY A 122 12.99 -6.04 -1.72
N PHE A 123 12.23 -5.11 -2.30
CA PHE A 123 12.44 -4.68 -3.69
C PHE A 123 13.82 -4.03 -3.86
N GLU A 124 14.31 -3.34 -2.84
CA GLU A 124 15.63 -2.71 -2.80
C GLU A 124 16.81 -3.69 -2.98
N GLU A 125 16.57 -4.99 -2.78
CA GLU A 125 17.56 -6.05 -2.96
C GLU A 125 17.40 -6.79 -4.30
N SER A 126 16.49 -6.32 -5.18
CA SER A 126 16.11 -7.04 -6.40
C SER A 126 16.82 -6.53 -7.66
N ASP A 127 17.02 -7.42 -8.65
CA ASP A 127 17.51 -7.08 -10.00
C ASP A 127 16.65 -5.99 -10.67
N SER A 128 15.35 -5.92 -10.33
CA SER A 128 14.45 -4.90 -10.90
C SER A 128 14.70 -3.51 -10.37
N ARG A 129 15.10 -3.39 -9.11
CA ARG A 129 15.56 -2.13 -8.55
C ARG A 129 16.85 -1.70 -9.22
N GLU A 130 17.79 -2.63 -9.44
CA GLU A 130 19.05 -2.36 -10.15
C GLU A 130 18.79 -1.84 -11.56
N MET A 131 17.95 -2.55 -12.34
CA MET A 131 17.55 -2.10 -13.69
C MET A 131 16.86 -0.72 -13.70
N LEU A 132 16.02 -0.42 -12.71
CA LEU A 132 15.37 0.88 -12.59
C LEU A 132 16.39 1.99 -12.34
N VAL A 133 17.26 1.81 -11.35
CA VAL A 133 18.28 2.79 -10.94
C VAL A 133 19.28 3.03 -12.07
N ASP A 134 19.72 1.98 -12.75
CA ASP A 134 20.58 2.08 -13.92
C ASP A 134 19.89 2.88 -15.03
N LYS A 135 18.61 2.56 -15.32
CA LYS A 135 17.86 3.28 -16.35
C LYS A 135 17.72 4.77 -16.02
N LEU A 136 17.37 5.09 -14.78
CA LEU A 136 17.23 6.47 -14.32
C LEU A 136 18.56 7.24 -14.44
N THR A 137 19.67 6.61 -14.05
CA THR A 137 21.01 7.20 -14.13
C THR A 137 21.40 7.51 -15.57
N HIS A 138 21.18 6.57 -16.50
CA HIS A 138 21.46 6.77 -17.93
C HIS A 138 20.50 7.76 -18.61
N CYS A 139 19.37 8.07 -17.98
CA CYS A 139 18.39 9.04 -18.48
C CYS A 139 18.48 10.40 -17.76
N ASP A 140 19.60 10.70 -17.09
CA ASP A 140 19.85 11.96 -16.39
C ASP A 140 18.89 12.32 -15.26
N TYR A 141 18.31 11.31 -14.60
CA TYR A 141 17.54 11.52 -13.39
C TYR A 141 18.43 11.58 -12.14
N THR A 142 18.03 12.43 -11.20
CA THR A 142 18.44 12.34 -9.79
C THR A 142 17.33 11.67 -9.01
N PHE A 143 17.64 10.76 -8.10
CA PHE A 143 16.63 10.01 -7.35
C PHE A 143 16.98 9.84 -5.87
N GLN A 144 15.96 9.61 -5.05
CA GLN A 144 16.05 9.26 -3.63
C GLN A 144 15.15 8.06 -3.36
N GLU A 145 15.67 7.11 -2.59
CA GLU A 145 14.95 5.90 -2.18
C GLU A 145 14.55 5.96 -0.71
N PHE A 146 13.44 5.30 -0.38
CA PHE A 146 12.86 5.33 0.94
C PHE A 146 12.32 3.95 1.37
N LEU A 147 12.35 3.69 2.67
CA LEU A 147 11.59 2.62 3.31
C LEU A 147 10.70 3.23 4.40
N LEU A 148 9.39 3.29 4.14
CA LEU A 148 8.45 4.03 4.98
C LEU A 148 7.22 3.20 5.35
N THR A 149 6.61 3.51 6.49
CA THR A 149 5.40 2.87 7.01
C THR A 149 4.39 3.92 7.51
N PRO A 150 3.06 3.70 7.38
CA PRO A 150 2.05 4.63 7.87
C PRO A 150 2.11 4.92 9.38
N LEU A 151 2.73 4.04 10.16
CA LEU A 151 2.98 4.27 11.60
C LEU A 151 3.69 5.61 11.86
N GLN A 152 4.59 6.02 10.97
CA GLN A 152 5.32 7.29 11.05
C GLN A 152 4.42 8.53 10.89
N LEU A 153 3.21 8.34 10.36
CA LEU A 153 2.17 9.39 10.22
C LEU A 153 1.13 9.31 11.31
N GLY A 154 1.38 8.54 12.38
CA GLY A 154 0.40 8.29 13.43
C GLY A 154 -0.74 7.37 13.02
N ILE A 155 -0.65 6.68 11.86
CA ILE A 155 -1.70 5.75 11.43
C ILE A 155 -1.41 4.36 12.02
N PRO A 156 -2.35 3.72 12.76
CA PRO A 156 -2.15 2.45 13.44
C PRO A 156 -2.18 1.25 12.48
N ASN A 157 -1.42 1.29 11.39
CA ASN A 157 -1.27 0.19 10.44
C ASN A 157 0.19 -0.01 9.99
N SER A 158 0.67 -1.23 10.21
CA SER A 158 2.00 -1.64 9.77
C SER A 158 2.00 -1.93 8.27
N ARG A 159 2.57 -1.04 7.46
CA ARG A 159 2.68 -1.24 6.01
C ARG A 159 3.99 -0.67 5.46
N MET A 160 5.10 -1.29 5.87
CA MET A 160 6.42 -0.93 5.36
C MET A 160 6.50 -1.17 3.84
N ARG A 161 6.94 -0.16 3.10
CA ARG A 161 7.06 -0.18 1.64
C ARG A 161 8.30 0.56 1.19
N TYR A 162 8.84 0.10 0.08
CA TYR A 162 9.88 0.78 -0.68
C TYR A 162 9.23 1.89 -1.51
N TYR A 163 9.90 3.03 -1.59
CA TYR A 163 9.55 4.10 -2.51
C TYR A 163 10.80 4.64 -3.21
N LEU A 164 10.64 5.08 -4.45
CA LEU A 164 11.66 5.83 -5.17
C LEU A 164 11.02 7.08 -5.78
N LEU A 165 11.65 8.21 -5.53
CA LEU A 165 11.32 9.49 -6.15
C LEU A 165 12.44 9.88 -7.10
N ALA A 166 12.13 10.24 -8.34
CA ALA A 166 13.11 10.71 -9.31
C ALA A 166 12.68 12.03 -9.96
N LYS A 167 13.67 12.88 -10.23
CA LYS A 167 13.54 14.15 -10.96
C LYS A 167 14.51 14.17 -12.14
N LEU A 168 14.00 14.54 -13.31
CA LEU A 168 14.83 14.75 -14.49
C LEU A 168 15.64 16.05 -14.34
N LYS A 169 16.95 16.02 -14.59
CA LYS A 169 17.76 17.24 -14.58
C LYS A 169 17.22 18.28 -15.60
N PRO A 170 17.30 19.59 -15.30
CA PRO A 170 18.02 20.20 -14.18
C PRO A 170 17.23 20.33 -12.87
N LEU A 171 16.05 19.70 -12.75
CA LEU A 171 15.27 19.73 -11.50
C LEU A 171 16.04 19.08 -10.35
N SER A 172 15.81 19.54 -9.13
CA SER A 172 16.55 19.06 -7.95
C SER A 172 15.66 18.95 -6.72
N PHE A 173 16.01 18.05 -5.82
CA PHE A 173 15.30 17.93 -4.55
C PHE A 173 15.62 19.11 -3.63
N ALA A 174 14.64 19.52 -2.83
CA ALA A 174 14.82 20.57 -1.81
C ALA A 174 15.91 20.25 -0.76
N LYS A 175 16.26 18.96 -0.61
CA LYS A 175 17.42 18.50 0.13
C LYS A 175 18.30 17.62 -0.78
N PRO A 176 19.63 17.68 -0.65
CA PRO A 176 20.52 16.80 -1.39
C PRO A 176 20.13 15.33 -1.20
N VAL A 177 20.19 14.56 -2.28
CA VAL A 177 19.98 13.10 -2.21
C VAL A 177 21.13 12.45 -1.43
N THR A 178 20.83 11.41 -0.67
CA THR A 178 21.82 10.79 0.22
C THR A 178 22.62 9.67 -0.44
N GLY A 179 22.14 9.14 -1.57
CA GLY A 179 22.70 7.91 -2.18
C GLY A 179 22.42 6.64 -1.37
N THR A 180 21.57 6.74 -0.35
CA THR A 180 21.15 5.63 0.53
C THR A 180 19.64 5.58 0.62
N ILE A 181 19.08 4.47 1.11
CA ILE A 181 17.66 4.36 1.40
C ILE A 181 17.40 5.01 2.76
N ILE A 182 16.50 5.99 2.81
CA ILE A 182 16.18 6.71 4.07
C ILE A 182 14.81 6.30 4.61
N SER A 183 14.67 6.31 5.94
CA SER A 183 13.42 5.94 6.62
C SER A 183 12.61 7.14 7.09
N TYR A 184 12.70 8.28 6.40
CA TYR A 184 11.96 9.49 6.72
C TYR A 184 11.76 10.36 5.46
N ILE A 185 10.84 11.33 5.51
CA ILE A 185 10.60 12.26 4.40
C ILE A 185 11.21 13.61 4.78
N PRO A 186 12.27 14.08 4.08
CA PRO A 186 12.87 15.36 4.38
C PRO A 186 11.83 16.50 4.28
N LEU A 187 11.87 17.42 5.23
CA LEU A 187 10.93 18.55 5.31
C LEU A 187 9.45 18.15 5.46
N SER A 188 9.14 16.93 5.90
CA SER A 188 7.79 16.53 6.34
C SER A 188 7.52 17.07 7.74
N GLU A 189 6.32 17.59 7.98
CA GLU A 189 5.91 18.05 9.32
C GLU A 189 5.77 16.89 10.31
N HIS A 190 5.46 15.70 9.81
CA HIS A 190 5.16 14.52 10.63
C HIS A 190 6.29 13.48 10.62
N MET A 191 7.14 13.48 9.60
CA MET A 191 8.14 12.44 9.33
C MET A 191 9.54 12.99 9.01
N SER A 192 9.97 14.10 9.62
CA SER A 192 11.29 14.70 9.34
C SER A 192 12.46 14.01 10.05
N GLN A 193 12.21 12.97 10.84
CA GLN A 193 13.22 12.26 11.64
C GLN A 193 13.24 10.77 11.28
N GLU A 194 14.41 10.16 11.41
CA GLU A 194 14.63 8.75 11.12
C GLU A 194 13.74 7.85 11.99
N PHE A 195 13.04 6.91 11.35
CA PHE A 195 12.19 5.94 12.03
C PHE A 195 13.02 4.73 12.46
N VAL A 196 12.93 4.37 13.74
CA VAL A 196 13.58 3.21 14.33
C VAL A 196 12.54 2.13 14.60
N ASP A 197 12.55 1.08 13.79
CA ASP A 197 11.68 -0.07 14.00
C ASP A 197 12.19 -0.94 15.16
N THR A 198 11.67 -0.73 16.36
CA THR A 198 12.03 -1.51 17.56
C THR A 198 11.30 -2.85 17.67
N ARG A 199 10.39 -3.17 16.74
CA ARG A 199 9.49 -4.34 16.87
C ARG A 199 10.17 -5.70 16.85
N GLY A 200 11.43 -5.76 16.45
CA GLY A 200 12.25 -6.98 16.49
C GLY A 200 13.21 -7.08 17.68
N LYS A 201 13.26 -6.09 18.57
CA LYS A 201 14.28 -5.99 19.63
C LYS A 201 13.72 -6.06 21.06
N VAL A 202 12.40 -6.01 21.24
CA VAL A 202 11.77 -5.98 22.57
C VAL A 202 10.74 -7.12 22.66
N THR A 203 10.88 -7.98 23.65
CA THR A 203 10.01 -9.13 23.95
C THR A 203 8.69 -8.75 24.60
N ASP A 204 8.51 -7.46 24.93
CA ASP A 204 7.34 -6.93 25.62
C ASP A 204 6.48 -6.10 24.66
N GLU A 205 5.22 -6.52 24.50
CA GLU A 205 4.23 -5.95 23.58
C GLU A 205 3.88 -4.47 23.88
N GLU A 206 4.25 -3.95 25.06
CA GLU A 206 3.93 -2.60 25.51
C GLU A 206 4.89 -1.51 24.98
N ASN A 207 6.04 -1.88 24.39
CA ASN A 207 7.05 -0.91 23.90
C ASN A 207 7.21 -0.87 22.38
N LEU A 208 6.20 -1.34 21.64
CA LEU A 208 6.22 -1.43 20.17
C LEU A 208 5.74 -0.13 19.50
N VAL A 209 6.29 1.04 19.85
CA VAL A 209 6.15 2.26 19.04
C VAL A 209 7.42 3.10 19.12
N ASP A 210 7.90 3.46 17.93
CA ASP A 210 9.05 4.30 17.59
C ASP A 210 9.06 5.67 18.29
N GLU A 211 10.26 6.21 18.51
CA GLU A 211 10.52 7.59 18.98
C GLU A 211 10.04 8.67 17.98
N SER A 212 9.19 8.34 17.00
CA SER A 212 8.43 9.33 16.26
C SER A 212 7.67 10.20 17.26
N LYS A 213 7.90 11.51 17.20
CA LYS A 213 7.21 12.51 18.05
C LYS A 213 5.69 12.54 17.85
N THR A 214 5.16 11.79 16.88
CA THR A 214 3.74 11.78 16.50
C THR A 214 3.05 10.64 17.24
N PRO A 215 2.11 10.94 18.17
CA PRO A 215 1.29 9.91 18.78
C PRO A 215 0.52 9.12 17.71
N ILE A 216 0.56 7.79 17.79
CA ILE A 216 -0.25 6.95 16.91
C ILE A 216 -1.71 7.04 17.34
N ASP A 217 -2.62 7.17 16.38
CA ASP A 217 -4.05 7.21 16.63
C ASP A 217 -4.59 5.83 17.09
N PRO A 218 -5.61 5.79 17.95
CA PRO A 218 -6.28 4.53 18.28
C PRO A 218 -7.08 4.04 17.07
N LEU A 219 -7.20 2.72 16.93
CA LEU A 219 -7.95 2.08 15.84
C LEU A 219 -9.41 2.54 15.76
N SER A 220 -10.01 2.89 16.89
CA SER A 220 -11.39 3.40 17.01
C SER A 220 -11.68 4.59 16.09
N LYS A 221 -10.69 5.45 15.78
CA LYS A 221 -10.84 6.56 14.83
C LYS A 221 -11.11 6.12 13.39
N TYR A 222 -10.80 4.87 13.06
CA TYR A 222 -10.91 4.31 11.70
C TYR A 222 -12.07 3.31 11.56
N LEU A 223 -12.81 3.04 12.63
CA LEU A 223 -13.92 2.08 12.64
C LEU A 223 -15.23 2.71 12.18
N GLU A 224 -16.03 1.93 11.45
CA GLU A 224 -17.40 2.29 11.11
C GLU A 224 -18.31 1.82 12.25
N LEU A 225 -18.56 2.72 13.22
CA LEU A 225 -19.43 2.46 14.37
C LEU A 225 -20.91 2.48 13.94
N GLY A 226 -21.33 1.49 13.14
CA GLY A 226 -22.70 1.35 12.62
C GLY A 226 -23.24 -0.09 12.68
N GLU A 227 -24.54 -0.26 12.45
CA GLU A 227 -25.34 -1.45 12.80
C GLU A 227 -25.04 -2.74 12.02
N ASN A 228 -24.12 -2.74 11.04
CA ASN A 228 -23.86 -3.91 10.19
C ASN A 228 -22.45 -4.49 10.36
N TYR A 229 -21.85 -4.41 11.56
CA TYR A 229 -20.58 -5.09 11.84
C TYR A 229 -20.72 -6.62 11.95
N GLN A 230 -21.94 -7.11 12.20
CA GLN A 230 -22.22 -8.53 12.42
C GLN A 230 -21.84 -9.40 11.22
N GLN A 231 -22.01 -8.89 9.98
CA GLN A 231 -21.61 -9.59 8.76
C GLN A 231 -20.09 -9.85 8.66
N TYR A 232 -19.29 -9.14 9.46
CA TYR A 232 -17.83 -9.28 9.48
C TYR A 232 -17.33 -10.13 10.65
N LEU A 233 -18.23 -10.66 11.51
CA LEU A 233 -17.84 -11.59 12.57
C LEU A 233 -17.06 -12.77 12.00
N VAL A 234 -16.01 -13.18 12.70
CA VAL A 234 -15.23 -14.34 12.29
C VAL A 234 -16.12 -15.58 12.37
N PRO A 235 -16.31 -16.34 11.27
CA PRO A 235 -17.19 -17.50 11.29
C PRO A 235 -16.70 -18.58 12.27
N ASP A 236 -17.64 -19.30 12.90
CA ASP A 236 -17.33 -20.35 13.87
C ASP A 236 -16.31 -21.37 13.35
N LYS A 237 -16.47 -21.81 12.09
CA LYS A 237 -15.52 -22.73 11.44
C LYS A 237 -14.08 -22.20 11.44
N VAL A 238 -13.91 -20.89 11.32
CA VAL A 238 -12.60 -20.24 11.35
C VAL A 238 -12.14 -20.04 12.80
N LEU A 239 -13.04 -19.68 13.72
CA LEU A 239 -12.72 -19.57 15.15
C LEU A 239 -12.21 -20.90 15.73
N ALA A 240 -12.92 -22.00 15.51
CA ALA A 240 -12.53 -23.32 16.02
C ALA A 240 -11.15 -23.75 15.49
N LYS A 241 -10.92 -23.58 14.18
CA LYS A 241 -9.73 -24.08 13.49
C LYS A 241 -8.51 -23.17 13.62
N ASN A 242 -8.70 -21.86 13.50
CA ASN A 242 -7.63 -20.91 13.20
C ASN A 242 -7.47 -19.78 14.22
N SER A 243 -8.28 -19.72 15.28
CA SER A 243 -8.21 -18.61 16.25
C SER A 243 -6.80 -18.36 16.82
N HIS A 244 -6.05 -19.42 17.13
CA HIS A 244 -4.68 -19.36 17.67
C HIS A 244 -3.62 -18.67 16.78
N VAL A 245 -3.88 -18.45 15.48
CA VAL A 245 -2.94 -17.75 14.58
C VAL A 245 -3.34 -16.31 14.29
N PHE A 246 -4.43 -15.84 14.88
CA PHE A 246 -4.85 -14.46 14.71
C PHE A 246 -3.98 -13.51 15.52
N ASP A 247 -3.58 -12.42 14.87
CA ASP A 247 -3.23 -11.20 15.57
C ASP A 247 -4.53 -10.45 15.90
N ILE A 248 -4.78 -10.23 17.20
CA ILE A 248 -6.03 -9.65 17.70
C ILE A 248 -5.73 -8.28 18.27
N VAL A 249 -6.50 -7.29 17.83
CA VAL A 249 -6.39 -5.90 18.27
C VAL A 249 -7.71 -5.44 18.90
N LYS A 250 -7.66 -4.36 19.67
CA LYS A 250 -8.85 -3.73 20.27
C LYS A 250 -9.05 -2.31 19.72
N PRO A 251 -10.25 -1.73 19.79
CA PRO A 251 -10.53 -0.36 19.33
C PRO A 251 -9.64 0.73 19.95
N ASP A 252 -9.22 0.57 21.20
CA ASP A 252 -8.27 1.44 21.91
C ASP A 252 -6.80 1.14 21.56
N GLY A 253 -6.52 0.06 20.84
CA GLY A 253 -5.18 -0.30 20.39
C GLY A 253 -4.64 0.67 19.34
N HIS A 254 -3.31 0.83 19.33
CA HIS A 254 -2.58 1.76 18.47
C HIS A 254 -1.77 1.05 17.37
N ARG A 255 -2.13 -0.18 17.02
CA ARG A 255 -1.45 -0.94 15.96
C ARG A 255 -2.36 -1.94 15.27
N SER A 256 -2.04 -2.25 14.02
CA SER A 256 -2.53 -3.41 13.30
C SER A 256 -1.46 -3.95 12.34
N CYS A 257 -1.56 -5.22 11.98
CA CYS A 257 -0.74 -5.87 10.97
C CYS A 257 -1.07 -5.37 9.56
N CYS A 258 -0.14 -5.59 8.62
CA CYS A 258 -0.34 -5.29 7.20
C CYS A 258 -1.53 -6.06 6.64
N PHE A 259 -2.49 -5.35 6.05
CA PHE A 259 -3.56 -5.98 5.29
C PHE A 259 -3.04 -6.41 3.91
N THR A 260 -3.08 -7.71 3.65
CA THR A 260 -2.64 -8.30 2.38
C THR A 260 -3.85 -8.67 1.52
N LYS A 261 -3.60 -8.98 0.24
CA LYS A 261 -4.64 -9.46 -0.69
C LYS A 261 -5.36 -10.75 -0.23
N GLY A 262 -4.78 -11.46 0.75
CA GLY A 262 -5.32 -12.68 1.33
C GLY A 262 -6.20 -12.44 2.56
N TYR A 263 -6.37 -11.19 3.00
CA TYR A 263 -7.25 -10.86 4.13
C TYR A 263 -8.68 -11.35 3.84
N TYR A 264 -9.40 -11.76 4.89
CA TYR A 264 -10.71 -12.41 4.81
C TYR A 264 -10.72 -13.82 4.18
N HIS A 265 -9.60 -14.28 3.59
CA HIS A 265 -9.49 -15.62 3.01
C HIS A 265 -8.57 -16.56 3.80
N TYR A 266 -7.43 -16.06 4.25
CA TYR A 266 -6.48 -16.82 5.08
C TYR A 266 -6.38 -16.19 6.47
N ALA A 267 -6.21 -17.05 7.48
CA ALA A 267 -6.23 -16.62 8.87
C ALA A 267 -4.90 -16.03 9.39
N GLN A 268 -3.76 -16.54 8.89
CA GLN A 268 -2.44 -16.12 9.37
C GLN A 268 -1.76 -15.16 8.40
N GLY A 269 -1.12 -14.12 8.94
CA GLY A 269 -0.23 -13.25 8.16
C GLY A 269 -0.93 -12.37 7.11
N THR A 270 -2.24 -12.16 7.23
CA THR A 270 -3.01 -11.40 6.23
C THR A 270 -3.57 -10.07 6.74
N GLY A 271 -3.50 -9.83 8.05
CA GLY A 271 -4.02 -8.65 8.73
C GLY A 271 -4.56 -9.02 10.11
N SER A 272 -4.78 -8.03 10.95
CA SER A 272 -5.36 -8.20 12.28
C SER A 272 -6.87 -8.48 12.21
N VAL A 273 -7.42 -9.12 13.24
CA VAL A 273 -8.87 -9.11 13.53
C VAL A 273 -9.12 -8.24 14.77
N ILE A 274 -10.30 -7.63 14.86
CA ILE A 274 -10.64 -6.74 15.97
C ILE A 274 -11.60 -7.40 16.95
N GLN A 275 -11.30 -7.27 18.24
CA GLN A 275 -12.14 -7.69 19.35
C GLN A 275 -13.11 -6.56 19.72
N MET A 276 -14.41 -6.78 19.54
CA MET A 276 -15.42 -5.76 19.85
C MET A 276 -15.84 -5.76 21.32
N ASN A 277 -15.70 -6.88 22.04
CA ASN A 277 -15.95 -6.91 23.48
C ASN A 277 -14.71 -6.45 24.27
N GLN A 278 -14.58 -5.14 24.48
CA GLN A 278 -13.39 -4.54 25.10
C GLN A 278 -13.20 -4.92 26.58
N ASN A 279 -14.29 -5.30 27.27
CA ASN A 279 -14.30 -5.62 28.69
C ASN A 279 -13.63 -6.97 29.03
N LEU A 280 -13.31 -7.79 28.02
CA LEU A 280 -12.68 -9.09 28.22
C LEU A 280 -11.17 -9.03 27.96
N ASN A 281 -10.42 -9.72 28.81
CA ASN A 281 -9.02 -10.01 28.56
C ASN A 281 -8.91 -11.06 27.44
N THR A 282 -8.21 -10.72 26.36
CA THR A 282 -8.07 -11.59 25.18
C THR A 282 -7.32 -12.88 25.53
N ALA A 283 -6.18 -12.76 26.23
CA ALA A 283 -5.32 -13.89 26.57
C ALA A 283 -6.03 -14.89 27.49
N GLU A 284 -6.72 -14.42 28.54
CA GLU A 284 -7.44 -15.30 29.48
C GLU A 284 -8.55 -16.11 28.78
N ILE A 285 -9.31 -15.49 27.86
CA ILE A 285 -10.36 -16.19 27.14
C ILE A 285 -9.76 -17.22 26.18
N PHE A 286 -8.67 -16.87 25.50
CA PHE A 286 -7.97 -17.79 24.61
C PHE A 286 -7.37 -18.98 25.35
N GLU A 287 -6.73 -18.76 26.49
CA GLU A 287 -6.19 -19.84 27.34
C GLU A 287 -7.29 -20.84 27.71
N LYS A 288 -8.43 -20.34 28.21
CA LYS A 288 -9.61 -21.17 28.54
C LYS A 288 -10.17 -21.89 27.32
N ALA A 289 -10.29 -21.20 26.18
CA ALA A 289 -10.82 -21.79 24.95
C ALA A 289 -9.91 -22.89 24.39
N MET A 290 -8.59 -22.71 24.45
CA MET A 290 -7.62 -23.68 23.95
C MET A 290 -7.62 -24.99 24.75
N ALA A 291 -8.00 -24.96 26.03
CA ALA A 291 -8.19 -26.17 26.84
C ALA A 291 -9.28 -27.12 26.28
N TYR A 292 -10.23 -26.60 25.49
CA TYR A 292 -11.31 -27.37 24.88
C TYR A 292 -11.05 -27.72 23.40
N LYS A 293 -9.95 -27.23 22.81
CA LYS A 293 -9.65 -27.45 21.39
C LYS A 293 -9.42 -28.93 21.11
N GLY A 294 -10.21 -29.50 20.19
CA GLY A 294 -10.17 -30.93 19.87
C GLY A 294 -10.81 -31.85 20.92
N VAL A 295 -11.39 -31.28 21.98
CA VAL A 295 -12.07 -32.00 23.07
C VAL A 295 -13.57 -31.70 23.07
N ASP A 296 -13.95 -30.41 23.07
CA ASP A 296 -15.34 -29.94 23.12
C ASP A 296 -15.45 -28.64 22.29
N GLU A 297 -15.77 -28.78 21.00
CA GLU A 297 -15.79 -27.66 20.05
C GLU A 297 -16.84 -26.60 20.43
N GLU A 298 -18.00 -27.00 20.96
CA GLU A 298 -19.05 -26.04 21.30
C GLU A 298 -18.65 -25.20 22.52
N LYS A 299 -18.02 -25.79 23.55
CA LYS A 299 -17.48 -25.01 24.67
C LYS A 299 -16.35 -24.08 24.24
N GLN A 300 -15.47 -24.54 23.33
CA GLN A 300 -14.45 -23.69 22.74
C GLN A 300 -15.09 -22.48 22.03
N LEU A 301 -16.11 -22.73 21.19
CA LEU A 301 -16.81 -21.68 20.46
C LEU A 301 -17.59 -20.75 21.38
N GLU A 302 -18.24 -21.24 22.42
CA GLU A 302 -18.95 -20.42 23.42
C GLU A 302 -18.01 -19.38 24.06
N LEU A 303 -16.78 -19.78 24.40
CA LEU A 303 -15.76 -18.88 24.94
C LEU A 303 -15.28 -17.87 23.88
N LEU A 304 -14.96 -18.33 22.68
CA LEU A 304 -14.44 -17.45 21.61
C LEU A 304 -15.47 -16.43 21.11
N ARG A 305 -16.76 -16.82 21.03
CA ARG A 305 -17.86 -15.92 20.62
C ARG A 305 -18.01 -14.74 21.59
N LYS A 306 -17.67 -14.89 22.87
CA LYS A 306 -17.73 -13.80 23.88
C LYS A 306 -16.83 -12.62 23.52
N LEU A 307 -15.73 -12.87 22.80
CA LEU A 307 -14.82 -11.82 22.33
C LEU A 307 -15.42 -10.95 21.22
N LYS A 308 -16.41 -11.46 20.48
CA LYS A 308 -16.99 -10.80 19.30
C LYS A 308 -15.90 -10.39 18.30
N LEU A 309 -15.02 -11.33 17.95
CA LEU A 309 -13.97 -11.11 16.96
C LEU A 309 -14.59 -10.89 15.58
N ARG A 310 -14.12 -9.87 14.87
CA ARG A 310 -14.53 -9.59 13.49
C ARG A 310 -13.35 -9.16 12.63
N TYR A 311 -13.50 -9.33 11.33
CA TYR A 311 -12.64 -8.66 10.36
C TYR A 311 -12.93 -7.14 10.37
N PHE A 312 -11.90 -6.34 10.05
CA PHE A 312 -12.09 -4.95 9.66
C PHE A 312 -12.86 -4.93 8.34
N SER A 313 -13.92 -4.12 8.22
CA SER A 313 -14.67 -3.99 6.98
C SER A 313 -13.79 -3.42 5.86
N PRO A 314 -14.16 -3.58 4.57
CA PRO A 314 -13.41 -2.96 3.49
C PRO A 314 -13.29 -1.43 3.63
N ARG A 315 -14.32 -0.77 4.19
CA ARG A 315 -14.27 0.68 4.43
C ARG A 315 -13.27 1.04 5.53
N GLU A 316 -13.23 0.27 6.62
CA GLU A 316 -12.28 0.48 7.72
C GLU A 316 -10.83 0.23 7.27
N VAL A 317 -10.60 -0.81 6.45
CA VAL A 317 -9.28 -1.05 5.83
C VAL A 317 -8.90 0.11 4.91
N ALA A 318 -9.84 0.63 4.11
CA ALA A 318 -9.60 1.80 3.27
C ALA A 318 -9.29 3.07 4.09
N ASN A 319 -9.97 3.26 5.23
CA ASN A 319 -9.68 4.35 6.18
C ASN A 319 -8.25 4.25 6.72
N LEU A 320 -7.81 3.05 7.14
CA LEU A 320 -6.44 2.80 7.59
C LEU A 320 -5.40 2.98 6.47
N MET A 321 -5.80 2.81 5.21
CA MET A 321 -4.95 3.10 4.05
C MET A 321 -4.97 4.58 3.63
N GLY A 322 -5.79 5.41 4.27
CA GLY A 322 -5.90 6.85 4.02
C GLY A 322 -6.76 7.21 2.81
N PHE A 323 -7.60 6.31 2.31
CA PHE A 323 -8.59 6.64 1.27
C PHE A 323 -9.64 7.60 1.84
N PRO A 324 -10.10 8.58 1.05
CA PRO A 324 -11.03 9.59 1.55
C PRO A 324 -12.45 9.00 1.78
N PRO A 325 -13.32 9.72 2.51
CA PRO A 325 -14.68 9.25 2.83
C PRO A 325 -15.53 8.93 1.60
N GLU A 326 -15.38 9.68 0.51
CA GLU A 326 -16.11 9.49 -0.75
C GLU A 326 -15.70 8.23 -1.52
N PHE A 327 -14.51 7.67 -1.23
CA PHE A 327 -14.08 6.43 -1.87
C PHE A 327 -15.08 5.31 -1.56
N SER A 328 -15.56 4.64 -2.59
CA SER A 328 -16.51 3.55 -2.44
C SER A 328 -16.28 2.45 -3.48
N PHE A 329 -16.90 1.30 -3.23
CA PHE A 329 -16.87 0.18 -4.15
C PHE A 329 -18.19 0.13 -4.92
N PRO A 330 -18.18 -0.26 -6.21
CA PRO A 330 -19.42 -0.52 -6.92
C PRO A 330 -20.15 -1.69 -6.24
N GLU A 331 -21.48 -1.65 -6.26
CA GLU A 331 -22.32 -2.67 -5.60
C GLU A 331 -22.03 -4.09 -6.11
N THR A 332 -21.64 -4.21 -7.37
CA THR A 332 -21.25 -5.45 -8.05
C THR A 332 -19.96 -6.08 -7.51
N SER A 333 -19.12 -5.32 -6.78
CA SER A 333 -17.88 -5.86 -6.20
C SER A 333 -18.17 -6.70 -4.97
N THR A 334 -17.80 -7.98 -5.04
CA THR A 334 -17.90 -8.90 -3.89
C THR A 334 -16.95 -8.51 -2.76
N ILE A 335 -17.27 -8.88 -1.52
CA ILE A 335 -16.42 -8.62 -0.35
C ILE A 335 -14.96 -9.12 -0.54
N LYS A 336 -14.78 -10.29 -1.15
CA LYS A 336 -13.46 -10.87 -1.43
C LYS A 336 -12.68 -10.03 -2.44
N GLN A 337 -13.35 -9.51 -3.46
CA GLN A 337 -12.73 -8.61 -4.44
C GLN A 337 -12.28 -7.31 -3.78
N ARG A 338 -13.12 -6.70 -2.92
CA ARG A 338 -12.81 -5.46 -2.20
C ARG A 338 -11.54 -5.60 -1.34
N TYR A 339 -11.45 -6.65 -0.51
CA TYR A 339 -10.24 -6.90 0.29
C TYR A 339 -9.01 -7.19 -0.57
N ARG A 340 -9.17 -7.96 -1.65
CA ARG A 340 -8.06 -8.29 -2.54
C ARG A 340 -7.47 -7.03 -3.18
N THR A 341 -8.32 -6.10 -3.63
CA THR A 341 -7.86 -4.85 -4.25
C THR A 341 -7.28 -3.88 -3.23
N LEU A 342 -7.85 -3.79 -2.02
CA LEU A 342 -7.26 -3.00 -0.93
C LEU A 342 -5.89 -3.54 -0.51
N GLY A 343 -5.76 -4.85 -0.33
CA GLY A 343 -4.50 -5.49 0.06
C GLY A 343 -3.35 -5.23 -0.93
N ASN A 344 -3.67 -5.06 -2.21
CA ASN A 344 -2.74 -4.67 -3.27
C ASN A 344 -2.56 -3.15 -3.44
N SER A 345 -3.34 -2.32 -2.74
CA SER A 345 -3.28 -0.87 -2.90
C SER A 345 -2.13 -0.24 -2.11
N ILE A 346 -1.94 1.07 -2.26
CA ILE A 346 -0.92 1.84 -1.53
C ILE A 346 -1.52 2.47 -0.25
N SER A 347 -0.67 3.08 0.58
CA SER A 347 -1.13 4.03 1.59
C SER A 347 -1.25 5.42 0.95
N VAL A 348 -2.48 5.87 0.73
CA VAL A 348 -2.81 7.16 0.08
C VAL A 348 -2.19 8.32 0.85
N LYS A 349 -2.34 8.35 2.18
CA LYS A 349 -1.80 9.42 3.02
C LYS A 349 -0.29 9.49 2.96
N LEU A 350 0.41 8.35 3.06
CA LEU A 350 1.87 8.31 2.99
C LEU A 350 2.39 8.74 1.62
N VAL A 351 1.80 8.23 0.54
CA VAL A 351 2.18 8.64 -0.81
C VAL A 351 1.89 10.11 -1.06
N SER A 352 0.84 10.69 -0.48
CA SER A 352 0.59 12.13 -0.57
C SER A 352 1.73 12.97 0.04
N GLU A 353 2.35 12.52 1.13
CA GLU A 353 3.51 13.21 1.74
C GLU A 353 4.74 13.12 0.82
N LEU A 354 4.97 11.96 0.21
CA LEU A 354 6.04 11.78 -0.78
C LEU A 354 5.83 12.65 -2.02
N MET A 355 4.59 12.76 -2.49
CA MET A 355 4.20 13.63 -3.61
C MET A 355 4.42 15.12 -3.28
N ARG A 356 4.10 15.56 -2.06
CA ARG A 356 4.42 16.93 -1.62
C ARG A 356 5.93 17.16 -1.60
N TYR A 357 6.72 16.18 -1.13
CA TYR A 357 8.18 16.30 -1.14
C TYR A 357 8.76 16.32 -2.56
N LEU A 358 8.25 15.48 -3.46
CA LEU A 358 8.66 15.43 -4.86
C LEU A 358 8.50 16.77 -5.57
N MET A 359 7.48 17.56 -5.22
CA MET A 359 7.26 18.88 -5.82
C MET A 359 8.07 20.02 -5.19
N LYS A 360 8.78 19.78 -4.07
CA LYS A 360 9.65 20.80 -3.48
C LYS A 360 10.96 20.86 -4.27
N GLU A 361 11.25 22.03 -4.84
CA GLU A 361 12.50 22.28 -5.56
C GLU A 361 13.62 22.72 -4.62
N GLY A 362 14.86 22.36 -4.95
CA GLY A 362 16.04 22.99 -4.39
C GLY A 362 16.14 24.44 -4.86
N ASN A 363 16.50 25.36 -3.95
CA ASN A 363 16.91 26.69 -4.38
C ASN A 363 18.15 26.50 -5.26
N SER A 364 18.07 26.93 -6.52
CA SER A 364 19.24 27.06 -7.38
C SER A 364 20.22 28.00 -6.69
N ILE A 365 21.41 27.51 -6.35
CA ILE A 365 22.54 28.34 -5.90
C ILE A 365 23.08 29.10 -7.12
#